data_AF-A0A4R2Q1H4-F1
#
_entry.id   AF-A0A4R2Q1H4-F1
#
_cell.length_a   1.000
_cell.length_b   1.000
_cell.length_c   1.000
_cell.angle_alpha   90.00
_cell.angle_beta   90.00
_cell.angle_gamma   90.00
#
_symmetry.space_group_name_H-M   'P 1'
#
loop_
_entity.id
_entity.type
_entity.pdbx_description
1 polymer ?
#
loop_
_entity_poly.entity_id
_entity_poly.type
_entity_poly.pdbx_seq_one_letter_code
_entity_poly.pdbx_strand_id
1 'polypeptide(L)'
;MSTPNIFYAIILLGAFLAGQSQNPAWVILIIAALASVARIADPETRAANAAQGKSLAKALPMLVINQIIWVNLAFLIGFGIVWAFGAPLVALPLWLPLVVSALGLGGFLALSLKG
;
A
#
# COMPACT_ATOMS: atom_id res chain seq x y z
N MET A 1 -4.42 -16.65 3.93
CA MET A 1 -4.36 -15.18 4.08
C MET A 1 -5.75 -14.67 4.38
N SER A 2 -5.91 -13.73 5.31
CA SER A 2 -7.19 -13.04 5.49
C SER A 2 -7.49 -12.19 4.24
N THR A 3 -8.75 -12.04 3.88
CA THR A 3 -9.19 -11.25 2.73
C THR A 3 -8.67 -9.81 2.74
N PRO A 4 -8.65 -9.08 3.89
CA PRO A 4 -8.01 -7.76 4.01
C PRO A 4 -6.55 -7.73 3.54
N ASN A 5 -5.77 -8.78 3.85
CA ASN A 5 -4.37 -8.87 3.45
C ASN A 5 -4.19 -9.07 1.93
N ILE A 6 -5.17 -9.65 1.23
CA ILE A 6 -5.16 -9.76 -0.24
C ILE A 6 -5.28 -8.37 -0.86
N PHE A 7 -6.24 -7.56 -0.41
CA PHE A 7 -6.41 -6.20 -0.93
C PHE A 7 -5.25 -5.28 -0.57
N TYR A 8 -4.66 -5.46 0.62
CA TYR A 8 -3.42 -4.79 0.96
C TYR A 8 -2.27 -5.17 0.01
N ALA A 9 -2.14 -6.45 -0.34
CA ALA A 9 -1.17 -6.88 -1.34
C ALA A 9 -1.42 -6.25 -2.73
N ILE A 10 -2.68 -6.01 -3.12
CA ILE A 10 -3.01 -5.26 -4.34
C ILE A 10 -2.55 -3.80 -4.24
N ILE A 11 -2.68 -3.16 -3.08
CA ILE A 11 -2.16 -1.81 -2.86
C ILE A 11 -0.63 -1.79 -3.06
N LEU A 12 0.08 -2.75 -2.48
CA LEU A 12 1.54 -2.90 -2.64
C LEU A 12 1.95 -3.27 -4.07
N LEU A 13 1.12 -4.03 -4.79
CA LEU A 13 1.34 -4.34 -6.20
C LEU A 13 1.42 -3.06 -7.04
N GLY A 14 0.55 -2.07 -6.78
CA GLY A 14 0.67 -0.76 -7.43
C GLY A 14 2.03 -0.09 -7.16
N ALA A 15 2.55 -0.16 -5.93
CA ALA A 15 3.87 0.40 -5.60
C ALA A 15 5.00 -0.32 -6.34
N PHE A 16 4.93 -1.65 -6.40
CA PHE A 16 5.86 -2.48 -7.16
C PHE A 16 5.85 -2.14 -8.66
N LEU A 17 4.66 -2.01 -9.26
CA LEU A 17 4.51 -1.60 -10.66
C LEU A 17 5.07 -0.20 -10.91
N ALA A 18 4.88 0.73 -9.97
CA ALA A 18 5.48 2.06 -10.06
C ALA A 18 7.01 1.99 -10.09
N GLY A 19 7.62 1.15 -9.25
CA GLY A 19 9.07 0.90 -9.27
C GLY A 19 9.53 0.26 -10.57
N GLN A 20 8.81 -0.74 -11.07
CA GLN A 20 9.13 -1.43 -12.33
C GLN A 20 9.03 -0.54 -13.58
N SER A 21 8.25 0.53 -13.52
CA SER A 21 8.13 1.50 -14.61
C SER A 21 8.94 2.77 -14.37
N GLN A 22 9.82 2.78 -13.35
CA GLN A 22 10.62 3.94 -12.96
C GLN A 22 9.80 5.22 -12.78
N ASN A 23 8.56 5.08 -12.27
CA ASN A 23 7.72 6.23 -12.00
C ASN A 23 8.33 7.10 -10.88
N PRO A 24 8.00 8.40 -10.82
CA PRO A 24 8.53 9.31 -9.81
C PRO A 24 8.29 8.82 -8.38
N ALA A 25 9.28 9.01 -7.50
CA ALA A 25 9.23 8.53 -6.12
C ALA A 25 8.07 9.12 -5.29
N TRP A 26 7.53 10.30 -5.63
CA TRP A 26 6.39 10.87 -4.93
C TRP A 26 5.14 9.98 -5.00
N VAL A 27 5.04 9.08 -5.99
CA VAL A 27 3.97 8.09 -6.12
C VAL A 27 3.87 7.20 -4.87
N ILE A 28 4.99 6.94 -4.21
CA ILE A 28 5.06 6.22 -2.92
C ILE A 28 4.17 6.90 -1.89
N LEU A 29 4.16 8.23 -1.82
CA LEU A 29 3.38 8.97 -0.83
C LEU A 29 1.88 8.80 -1.05
N ILE A 30 1.43 8.80 -2.31
CA ILE A 30 0.02 8.57 -2.64
C ILE A 30 -0.38 7.14 -2.28
N ILE A 31 0.41 6.15 -2.70
CA ILE A 31 0.08 4.74 -2.43
C ILE A 31 0.16 4.44 -0.92
N ALA A 32 1.09 5.04 -0.19
CA ALA A 32 1.16 4.96 1.27
C ALA A 32 -0.03 5.60 1.96
N ALA A 33 -0.59 6.68 1.42
CA ALA A 33 -1.83 7.27 1.93
C ALA A 33 -3.00 6.29 1.76
N LEU A 34 -3.13 5.66 0.58
CA LEU A 34 -4.16 4.64 0.34
C LEU A 34 -4.01 3.43 1.27
N ALA A 35 -2.79 2.92 1.42
CA ALA A 35 -2.45 1.85 2.36
C ALA A 35 -2.80 2.23 3.81
N SER A 36 -2.56 3.48 4.21
CA SER A 36 -2.87 3.97 5.56
C SER A 36 -4.36 3.99 5.82
N VAL A 37 -5.16 4.45 4.85
CA VAL A 37 -6.63 4.40 4.95
C VAL A 37 -7.14 2.96 5.10
N ALA A 38 -6.63 2.03 4.29
CA ALA A 38 -6.98 0.62 4.41
C ALA A 38 -6.65 0.08 5.81
N ARG A 39 -5.45 0.36 6.33
CA ARG A 39 -5.01 -0.15 7.64
C ARG A 39 -5.77 0.48 8.81
N ILE A 40 -6.25 1.72 8.68
CA ILE A 40 -7.13 2.36 9.67
C ILE A 40 -8.52 1.69 9.69
N ALA A 41 -9.03 1.29 8.52
CA ALA A 41 -10.32 0.63 8.38
C ALA A 41 -10.30 -0.85 8.78
N ASP A 42 -9.12 -1.45 8.93
CA ASP A 42 -8.92 -2.86 9.26
C ASP A 42 -9.38 -3.22 10.70
N PRO A 43 -10.38 -4.11 10.87
CA PRO A 43 -10.84 -4.54 12.19
C PRO A 43 -9.74 -5.18 13.04
N GLU A 44 -8.85 -5.97 12.45
CA GLU A 44 -7.76 -6.66 13.17
C GLU A 44 -6.78 -5.63 13.75
N THR A 45 -6.45 -4.61 12.97
CA THR A 45 -5.59 -3.50 13.42
C THR A 45 -6.23 -2.70 14.54
N ARG A 46 -7.53 -2.42 14.43
CA ARG A 46 -8.27 -1.70 15.47
C ARG A 46 -8.31 -2.50 16.77
N ALA A 47 -8.55 -3.81 16.70
CA ALA A 47 -8.53 -4.70 17.85
C ALA A 47 -7.13 -4.76 18.50
N ALA A 48 -6.06 -4.89 17.70
CA ALA A 48 -4.69 -4.89 18.20
C ALA A 48 -4.31 -3.57 18.89
N ASN A 49 -4.73 -2.43 18.34
CA ASN A 49 -4.50 -1.12 18.96
C ASN A 49 -5.30 -0.95 20.26
N ALA A 50 -6.54 -1.42 20.29
CA ALA A 50 -7.38 -1.39 21.48
C ALA A 50 -6.80 -2.26 22.62
N ALA A 51 -6.27 -3.45 22.29
CA ALA A 51 -5.58 -4.31 23.26
C ALA A 51 -4.34 -3.64 23.88
N GLN A 52 -3.71 -2.71 23.16
CA GLN A 52 -2.57 -1.92 23.65
C GLN A 52 -3.01 -0.62 24.36
N GLY A 53 -4.32 -0.39 24.56
CA GLY A 53 -4.86 0.84 25.15
C GLY A 53 -4.60 2.09 24.32
N LYS A 54 -4.27 1.95 23.03
CA LYS A 54 -3.96 3.07 22.14
C LYS A 54 -5.23 3.57 21.46
N SER A 55 -5.52 4.86 21.62
CA SER A 55 -6.51 5.54 20.78
C SER A 55 -6.00 5.66 19.34
N LEU A 56 -6.92 5.88 18.39
CA LEU A 56 -6.54 6.07 16.98
C LEU A 56 -5.51 7.19 16.81
N ALA A 57 -5.68 8.32 17.52
CA ALA A 57 -4.74 9.44 17.46
C ALA A 57 -3.31 9.04 17.90
N LYS A 58 -3.19 8.12 18.87
CA LYS A 58 -1.88 7.62 19.34
C LYS A 58 -1.29 6.56 18.40
N ALA A 59 -2.13 5.78 17.72
CA ALA A 59 -1.71 4.73 16.80
C ALA A 59 -1.36 5.26 15.40
N LEU A 60 -2.05 6.32 14.96
CA LEU A 60 -2.00 6.85 13.59
C LEU A 60 -0.57 7.17 13.09
N PRO A 61 0.31 7.84 13.84
CA PRO A 61 1.65 8.15 13.35
C PRO A 61 2.45 6.90 12.99
N MET A 62 2.40 5.89 13.86
CA MET A 62 3.10 4.62 13.61
C MET A 62 2.45 3.81 12.49
N LEU A 63 1.13 3.87 12.34
CA LEU A 63 0.44 3.22 11.21
C LEU A 63 0.93 3.80 9.88
N VAL A 64 0.95 5.13 9.77
CA VAL A 64 1.39 5.84 8.56
C VAL A 64 2.86 5.55 8.25
N ILE A 65 3.75 5.66 9.25
CA ILE A 65 5.17 5.35 9.08
C ILE A 65 5.36 3.92 8.60
N ASN A 66 4.67 2.96 9.22
CA ASN A 66 4.73 1.56 8.81
C ASN A 66 4.26 1.39 7.34
N GLN A 67 3.21 2.08 6.91
CA GLN A 67 2.73 2.00 5.52
C GLN A 67 3.74 2.60 4.54
N ILE A 68 4.36 3.73 4.88
CA ILE A 68 5.41 4.33 4.04
C ILE A 68 6.57 3.35 3.86
N ILE A 69 6.99 2.67 4.93
CA ILE A 69 8.07 1.67 4.86
C ILE A 69 7.69 0.53 3.91
N TRP A 70 6.50 -0.08 4.07
CA TRP A 70 6.09 -1.20 3.23
C TRP A 70 5.90 -0.82 1.76
N VAL A 71 5.28 0.32 1.48
CA VAL A 71 5.10 0.83 0.12
C VAL A 71 6.45 1.16 -0.52
N ASN A 72 7.36 1.80 0.22
CA ASN A 72 8.71 2.08 -0.26
C ASN A 72 9.49 0.80 -0.55
N LEU A 73 9.40 -0.22 0.31
CA LEU A 73 10.02 -1.52 0.06
C LEU A 73 9.49 -2.17 -1.21
N ALA A 74 8.17 -2.20 -1.41
CA ALA A 74 7.57 -2.74 -2.63
C ALA A 74 8.03 -1.99 -3.89
N PHE A 75 8.09 -0.65 -3.83
CA PHE A 75 8.63 0.17 -4.90
C PHE A 75 10.10 -0.15 -5.19
N LEU A 76 10.95 -0.20 -4.16
CA LEU A 76 12.38 -0.48 -4.32
C LEU A 76 12.65 -1.87 -4.88
N ILE A 77 11.82 -2.86 -4.55
CA ILE A 77 11.90 -4.20 -5.16
C ILE A 77 11.61 -4.10 -6.66
N GLY A 78 10.52 -3.42 -7.06
CA GLY A 78 10.20 -3.22 -8.48
C GLY A 78 11.30 -2.47 -9.24
N PHE A 79 11.84 -1.42 -8.62
CA PHE A 79 12.93 -0.62 -9.17
C PHE A 79 14.24 -1.42 -9.27
N GLY A 80 14.59 -2.19 -8.24
CA GLY A 80 15.78 -3.04 -8.21
C GLY A 80 15.78 -4.10 -9.30
N ILE A 81 14.60 -4.65 -9.62
CA ILE A 81 14.44 -5.56 -10.77
C ILE A 81 14.81 -4.83 -12.06
N VAL A 82 14.23 -3.66 -12.33
CA VAL A 82 14.55 -2.87 -13.54
C VAL A 82 16.03 -2.54 -13.63
N TRP A 83 16.63 -2.16 -12.50
CA TRP A 83 18.05 -1.88 -12.41
C TRP A 83 18.90 -3.11 -12.80
N ALA A 84 18.52 -4.30 -12.33
CA ALA A 84 19.21 -5.55 -12.67
C ALA A 84 19.10 -5.93 -14.15
N PHE A 85 17.99 -5.59 -14.81
CA PHE A 85 17.77 -5.87 -16.24
C PHE A 85 18.21 -4.74 -17.19
N GLY A 86 18.62 -3.58 -16.66
CA GLY A 86 19.13 -2.46 -17.45
C GLY A 86 18.09 -1.72 -18.29
N ALA A 87 16.82 -2.13 -18.26
CA ALA A 87 15.72 -1.48 -18.98
C ALA A 87 14.39 -1.67 -18.23
N PRO A 88 13.42 -0.74 -18.35
CA PRO A 88 12.08 -0.93 -17.81
C PRO A 88 11.47 -2.20 -18.41
N LEU A 89 11.10 -3.16 -17.54
CA LEU A 89 10.44 -4.40 -18.00
C LEU A 89 9.08 -4.10 -18.65
N VAL A 90 8.39 -3.09 -18.14
CA VAL A 90 7.14 -2.58 -18.69
C VAL A 90 7.09 -1.07 -18.44
N ALA A 91 6.96 -0.27 -19.50
CA ALA A 91 6.75 1.18 -19.39
C ALA A 91 5.25 1.46 -19.16
N LEU A 92 4.82 1.43 -17.91
CA LEU A 92 3.42 1.70 -17.56
C LEU A 92 3.19 3.20 -17.38
N PRO A 93 2.04 3.71 -17.84
CA PRO A 93 1.67 5.09 -17.58
C PRO A 93 1.42 5.31 -16.08
N LEU A 94 1.76 6.49 -15.58
CA LEU A 94 1.68 6.89 -14.16
C LEU A 94 0.32 6.58 -13.51
N TRP A 95 -0.77 6.69 -14.26
CA TRP A 95 -2.11 6.47 -13.73
C TRP A 95 -2.39 5.00 -13.39
N LEU A 96 -1.73 4.04 -14.04
CA LEU A 96 -2.06 2.63 -13.87
C LEU A 96 -1.67 2.08 -12.49
N PRO A 97 -0.44 2.30 -11.98
CA PRO A 97 -0.09 1.97 -10.59
C PRO A 97 -1.06 2.56 -9.56
N LEU A 98 -1.47 3.81 -9.77
CA LEU A 98 -2.41 4.51 -8.87
C LEU A 98 -3.79 3.87 -8.91
N VAL A 99 -4.30 3.51 -10.10
CA VAL A 99 -5.58 2.80 -10.25
C VAL A 99 -5.52 1.44 -9.59
N VAL A 100 -4.45 0.66 -9.78
CA VAL A 100 -4.28 -0.65 -9.12
C VAL A 100 -4.35 -0.49 -7.61
N SER A 101 -3.62 0.47 -7.04
CA SER A 101 -3.68 0.72 -5.59
C SER A 101 -5.05 1.23 -5.12
N ALA A 102 -5.72 2.08 -5.91
CA ALA A 102 -7.07 2.57 -5.61
C ALA A 102 -8.11 1.43 -5.64
N LEU A 103 -7.99 0.49 -6.57
CA LEU A 103 -8.83 -0.72 -6.61
C LEU A 103 -8.57 -1.63 -5.42
N GLY A 104 -7.30 -1.76 -5.00
CA GLY A 104 -6.94 -2.43 -3.76
C GLY A 104 -7.66 -1.82 -2.55
N LEU A 105 -7.60 -0.50 -2.40
CA LEU A 105 -8.33 0.22 -1.35
C LEU A 105 -9.85 0.05 -1.47
N GLY A 106 -10.41 0.21 -2.67
CA GLY A 106 -11.85 0.11 -2.89
C GLY A 106 -12.39 -1.27 -2.53
N GLY A 107 -11.70 -2.33 -2.94
CA GLY A 107 -12.05 -3.70 -2.58
C GLY A 107 -11.86 -3.99 -1.09
N PHE A 108 -10.83 -3.43 -0.46
CA PHE A 108 -10.63 -3.50 0.98
C PHE A 108 -11.84 -2.89 1.73
N LEU A 109 -12.18 -1.64 1.44
CA LEU A 109 -13.26 -0.92 2.10
C LEU A 109 -14.62 -1.59 1.86
N ALA A 110 -14.88 -2.06 0.64
CA ALA A 110 -16.12 -2.75 0.30
C ALA A 110 -16.35 -4.02 1.13
N LEU A 111 -15.29 -4.65 1.63
CA LEU A 111 -15.37 -5.84 2.48
C LEU A 111 -15.32 -5.50 3.96
N SER A 112 -14.45 -4.57 4.37
CA SER A 112 -14.35 -4.13 5.77
C SER A 112 -15.59 -3.41 6.27
N LEU A 113 -16.43 -2.87 5.37
CA LEU A 113 -17.71 -2.22 5.73
C LEU A 113 -18.92 -3.17 5.65
N LYS A 114 -18.75 -4.40 5.12
CA LYS A 114 -19.81 -5.41 5.07
C LYS A 114 -19.82 -6.35 6.28
N GLY A 115 -18.77 -6.31 7.10
CA GLY A 115 -18.65 -6.99 8.39
C GLY A 115 -18.33 -6.01 9.51
#